data_AF-A0A7X7J2C7-F1
#
_entry.id   AF-A0A7X7J2C7-F1
#
_cell.length_a   1.000
_cell.length_b   1.000
_cell.length_c   1.000
_cell.angle_alpha   90.00
_cell.angle_beta   90.00
_cell.angle_gamma   90.00
#
_symmetry.space_group_name_H-M   'P 1'
#
loop_
_entity.id
_entity.type
_entity.pdbx_description
1 polymer ?
#
loop_
_entity_poly.entity_id
_entity_poly.type
_entity_poly.pdbx_seq_one_letter_code
_entity_poly.pdbx_strand_id
1 'polypeptide(L)' 'EGRALSRFIAARGELQGTQVIATGASITDADRQSLLQQGFHNTLAKPFTVQQLATLVEESLAVMA' A
#
# COMPACT_ATOMS: atom_id res chain seq x y z
N GLU A 1 -12.43 4.66 -6.20
CA GLU A 1 -11.13 5.35 -6.22
C GLU A 1 -10.24 4.89 -5.06
N GLY A 2 -8.99 4.48 -5.32
CA GLY A 2 -8.09 3.95 -4.28
C GLY A 2 -7.71 4.97 -3.19
N ARG A 3 -7.58 6.25 -3.57
CA ARG A 3 -7.30 7.36 -2.64
C ARG A 3 -8.39 7.52 -1.57
N ALA A 4 -9.66 7.45 -2.00
CA ALA A 4 -10.80 7.57 -1.09
C ALA A 4 -10.81 6.41 -0.08
N LEU A 5 -10.41 5.21 -0.49
CA LEU A 5 -10.31 4.04 0.38
C LEU A 5 -9.20 4.18 1.42
N SER A 6 -8.01 4.65 1.03
CA SER A 6 -6.91 4.88 1.97
C SER A 6 -7.31 5.90 3.06
N ARG A 7 -7.92 7.02 2.66
CA ARG A 7 -8.42 8.04 3.61
C ARG A 7 -9.52 7.51 4.50
N PHE A 8 -10.43 6.71 3.95
CA PHE A 8 -11.51 6.07 4.70
C PHE A 8 -10.98 5.14 5.79
N ILE A 9 -9.95 4.34 5.47
CA ILE A 9 -9.30 3.45 6.44
C ILE A 9 -8.59 4.27 7.52
N ALA A 10 -7.85 5.30 7.14
CA ALA A 10 -7.12 6.16 8.08
C ALA A 10 -8.03 6.96 9.03
N ALA A 11 -9.24 7.32 8.60
CA ALA A 11 -10.19 8.09 9.41
C ALA A 11 -10.94 7.27 10.48
N ARG A 12 -10.72 5.95 10.53
CA ARG A 12 -11.46 5.01 11.38
C ARG A 12 -10.55 4.39 12.42
N GLY A 13 -10.81 4.70 13.68
CA GLY A 13 -10.04 4.20 14.81
C GLY A 13 -10.04 2.67 14.89
N GLU A 14 -11.16 2.04 14.53
CA GLU A 14 -11.31 0.58 14.50
C GLU A 14 -10.48 -0.12 13.41
N LEU A 15 -9.97 0.64 12.44
CA LEU A 15 -9.10 0.13 11.37
C LEU A 15 -7.63 0.51 11.58
N GLN A 16 -7.29 1.10 12.73
CA GLN A 16 -5.89 1.35 13.09
C GLN A 16 -5.08 0.04 13.03
N GLY A 17 -3.90 0.12 12.40
CA GLY A 17 -3.06 -1.05 12.10
C GLY A 17 -3.34 -1.72 10.75
N THR A 18 -4.32 -1.23 9.97
CA THR A 18 -4.52 -1.74 8.59
C THR A 18 -3.50 -1.13 7.63
N GLN A 19 -2.62 -1.97 7.07
CA GLN A 19 -1.72 -1.57 5.98
C GLN A 19 -2.45 -1.59 4.63
N VAL A 20 -2.21 -0.59 3.79
CA VAL A 20 -2.82 -0.45 2.47
C VAL A 20 -1.75 -0.38 1.41
N ILE A 21 -1.71 -1.37 0.51
CA ILE A 21 -0.73 -1.48 -0.57
C ILE A 21 -1.41 -1.20 -1.90
N ALA A 22 -0.92 -0.22 -2.65
CA ALA A 22 -1.42 0.06 -4.01
C ALA A 22 -0.80 -0.92 -5.02
N THR A 23 -1.61 -1.43 -5.96
CA THR A 23 -1.11 -2.27 -7.06
C THR A 23 -1.60 -1.76 -8.41
N GLY A 24 -0.77 -1.84 -9.45
CA GLY A 24 -1.09 -1.30 -10.78
C GLY A 24 -0.08 -1.70 -11.85
N ALA A 25 -0.49 -1.68 -13.13
CA ALA A 25 0.32 -2.18 -14.26
C ALA A 25 1.55 -1.32 -14.62
N SER A 26 1.57 -0.05 -14.23
CA SER A 26 2.64 0.89 -14.57
C SER A 26 2.87 1.88 -13.43
N ILE A 27 3.20 1.38 -12.23
CA ILE A 27 3.58 2.27 -11.13
C ILE A 27 5.00 2.78 -11.41
N THR A 28 5.10 4.03 -11.87
CA THR A 28 6.38 4.73 -11.97
C THR A 28 6.84 5.24 -10.60
N ASP A 29 8.08 5.71 -10.49
CA ASP A 29 8.57 6.33 -9.25
C ASP A 29 7.74 7.57 -8.85
N ALA A 30 7.28 8.34 -9.84
CA ALA A 30 6.39 9.48 -9.60
C ALA A 30 5.03 9.04 -9.06
N ASP A 31 4.46 7.96 -9.63
CA ASP A 31 3.21 7.37 -9.12
C ASP A 31 3.38 6.85 -7.71
N ARG A 32 4.51 6.20 -7.42
CA ARG A 32 4.83 5.69 -6.09
C ARG A 32 4.82 6.81 -5.06
N GLN A 33 5.53 7.91 -5.30
CA GLN A 33 5.54 9.05 -4.38
C GLN A 33 4.14 9.62 -4.18
N SER A 34 3.37 9.78 -5.26
CA SER A 34 1.99 10.27 -5.20
C SER A 34 1.09 9.35 -4.38
N LEU A 35 1.21 8.02 -4.53
CA LEU A 35 0.44 7.03 -3.79
C LEU A 35 0.79 7.03 -2.30
N LEU A 36 2.06 7.17 -1.95
CA LEU A 36 2.47 7.28 -0.54
C LEU A 36 1.88 8.55 0.11
N GLN A 37 1.94 9.69 -0.58
CA GLN A 37 1.30 10.93 -0.11
C GLN A 37 -0.23 10.83 0.02
N GLN A 38 -0.84 9.85 -0.65
CA GLN A 38 -2.28 9.59 -0.55
C GLN A 38 -2.68 8.77 0.68
N GLY A 39 -1.71 8.27 1.44
CA GLY A 39 -1.93 7.41 2.60
C GLY A 39 -1.85 5.92 2.28
N PHE A 40 -1.33 5.54 1.11
CA PHE A 40 -0.87 4.17 0.92
C PHE A 40 0.44 3.97 1.67
N HIS A 41 0.62 2.77 2.20
CA HIS A 41 1.79 2.41 2.98
C HIS A 41 2.89 1.82 2.11
N ASN A 42 2.50 1.17 1.01
CA ASN A 42 3.44 0.66 0.02
C ASN A 42 2.81 0.53 -1.38
N THR A 43 3.62 0.14 -2.36
CA THR A 43 3.21 -0.04 -3.75
C THR A 43 3.81 -1.31 -4.34
N LEU A 44 3.06 -2.02 -5.19
CA LEU A 44 3.55 -3.17 -5.95
C LEU A 44 3.12 -3.08 -7.42
N ALA A 45 4.09 -2.89 -8.31
CA ALA A 45 3.85 -2.84 -9.75
C ALA A 45 3.57 -4.23 -10.32
N LYS A 46 2.59 -4.34 -11.21
CA LYS A 46 2.29 -5.56 -11.97
C LYS A 46 3.11 -5.58 -13.27
N PRO A 47 3.50 -6.76 -13.78
CA PRO A 47 3.32 -8.07 -13.15
C PRO A 47 4.26 -8.25 -11.94
N PHE A 48 3.78 -8.99 -10.94
CA PHE A 48 4.57 -9.38 -9.79
C PHE A 48 4.42 -10.87 -9.51
N THR A 49 5.41 -11.46 -8.86
CA THR A 49 5.37 -12.86 -8.40
C THR A 49 4.71 -12.97 -7.02
N VAL A 50 4.31 -14.19 -6.66
CA VAL A 50 3.78 -14.49 -5.32
C VAL A 50 4.85 -14.20 -4.26
N GLN A 51 6.13 -14.46 -4.56
CA GLN A 51 7.24 -14.17 -3.66
C GLN A 51 7.39 -12.66 -3.41
N GLN A 52 7.30 -11.84 -4.46
CA GLN A 52 7.35 -10.38 -4.31
C GLN A 52 6.20 -9.85 -3.45
N LEU A 53 4.99 -10.41 -3.60
CA LEU A 53 3.86 -10.06 -2.75
C LEU A 53 4.08 -10.51 -1.30
N ALA A 54 4.56 -11.74 -1.08
CA ALA A 54 4.80 -12.28 0.26
C ALA A 54 5.85 -11.44 1.03
N THR A 55 7.00 -11.17 0.42
CA THR A 55 8.04 -10.31 0.99
C THR A 55 7.47 -8.93 1.34
N LEU A 56 6.70 -8.33 0.45
CA LEU A 56 6.10 -7.02 0.70
C LEU A 56 5.14 -7.03 1.89
N VAL A 57 4.35 -8.09 2.04
CA VAL A 57 3.43 -8.26 3.18
C VAL A 57 4.23 -8.45 4.47
N GLU A 58 5.25 -9.30 4.47
CA GLU A 58 6.11 -9.54 5.63
C GLU A 58 6.80 -8.25 6.09
N GLU A 59 7.36 -7.48 5.16
CA GLU A 59 7.96 -6.16 5.44
C GLU A 59 6.92 -5.17 6.01
N SER A 60 5.71 -5.15 5.45
CA SER A 60 4.65 -4.25 5.91
C SER A 60 4.17 -4.60 7.32
N LEU A 61 4.20 -5.87 7.69
CA LEU A 61 3.86 -6.33 9.05
C LEU A 61 4.99 -6.02 10.05
N ALA A 62 6.26 -6.13 9.64
CA ALA A 62 7.40 -5.84 10.50
C ALA A 62 7.48 -4.37 10.95
N VAL A 63 6.99 -3.42 10.14
CA VAL A 63 6.94 -1.99 10.49
C VAL A 63 5.93 -1.68 11.61
N MET A 64 4.98 -2.58 11.88
CA MET A 64 3.97 -2.40 12.91
C MET A 64 4.32 -3.01 14.28
N ALA A 65 5.40 -3.79 14.34
CA ALA A 65 5.89 -4.43 15.57
C ALA A 65 6.76 -3.46 16.39
#